data_AF-A0A7V3FWB4-F1
#
_entry.id   AF-A0A7V3FWB4-F1
#
_cell.length_a   1.000
_cell.length_b   1.000
_cell.length_c   1.000
_cell.angle_alpha   90.00
_cell.angle_beta   90.00
_cell.angle_gamma   90.00
#
_symmetry.space_group_name_H-M   'P 1'
#
loop_
_entity.id
_entity.type
_entity.pdbx_description
1 polymer ?
#
loop_
_entity_poly.entity_id
_entity_poly.type
_entity_poly.pdbx_seq_one_letter_code
_entity_poly.pdbx_strand_id
1 'polypeptide(L)'
;MNGILTVLSHKKGSMLFNIPNSAYGILFYTFLILIKLFDMYGSLFLTRALISFSCVGSLYLWFVMIFEVRSVCLLCATIYSVNFLTLFNVL
;
A
#
# COMPACT_ATOMS: atom_id res chain seq x y z
N MET A 1 7.45 -17.86 11.94
CA MET A 1 6.22 -17.17 11.51
C MET A 1 5.71 -16.13 12.52
N ASN A 2 6.52 -15.68 13.50
CA ASN A 2 6.04 -14.83 14.60
C ASN A 2 5.95 -13.33 14.26
N GLY A 3 6.74 -12.85 13.28
CA GLY A 3 6.79 -11.42 12.92
C GLY A 3 5.54 -10.88 12.19
N ILE A 4 4.74 -11.75 11.55
CA ILE A 4 3.50 -11.34 10.86
C ILE A 4 2.40 -11.03 11.88
N LEU A 5 2.21 -11.92 12.86
CA LEU A 5 1.20 -11.76 13.90
C LEU A 5 1.50 -10.55 14.81
N THR A 6 2.76 -10.25 15.09
CA THR A 6 3.14 -9.07 15.88
C THR A 6 2.83 -7.76 15.16
N VAL A 7 3.06 -7.68 13.85
CA VAL A 7 2.76 -6.48 13.05
C VAL A 7 1.25 -6.31 12.86
N LEU A 8 0.52 -7.40 12.63
CA LEU A 8 -0.95 -7.36 12.48
C LEU A 8 -1.68 -7.11 13.81
N SER A 9 -1.11 -7.55 14.93
CA SER A 9 -1.67 -7.29 16.27
C SER A 9 -1.42 -5.86 16.75
N HIS A 10 -0.48 -5.12 16.13
CA HIS A 10 -0.18 -3.75 16.52
C HIS A 10 -1.19 -2.78 15.90
N LYS A 11 -2.03 -2.14 16.72
CA LYS A 11 -3.17 -1.32 16.29
C LYS A 11 -2.81 -0.23 15.27
N LYS A 12 -1.64 0.40 15.40
CA LYS A 12 -1.15 1.41 14.44
C LYS A 12 -0.62 0.82 13.13
N GLY A 13 -0.12 -0.42 13.16
CA GLY A 13 0.41 -1.12 11.98
C GLY A 13 -0.66 -1.80 11.14
N SER A 14 -1.78 -2.19 11.77
CA SER A 14 -2.88 -2.89 11.12
C SER A 14 -4.12 -2.05 10.86
N MET A 15 -4.38 -0.98 11.62
CA MET A 15 -5.60 -0.19 11.50
C MET A 15 -5.31 1.30 11.28
N LEU A 16 -5.81 1.85 10.17
CA LEU A 16 -5.88 3.28 9.92
C LEU A 16 -7.36 3.64 9.86
N PHE A 17 -7.81 4.65 10.64
CA PHE A 17 -9.23 5.02 10.74
C PHE A 17 -10.19 3.84 11.05
N ASN A 18 -9.78 2.92 11.93
CA ASN A 18 -10.59 1.75 12.34
C ASN A 18 -10.86 0.74 11.21
N ILE A 19 -10.17 0.85 10.07
CA ILE A 19 -10.24 -0.05 8.93
C ILE A 19 -8.87 -0.73 8.77
N PRO A 20 -8.81 -2.03 8.46
CA PRO A 20 -7.54 -2.69 8.25
C PRO A 20 -6.80 -2.10 7.04
N ASN A 21 -5.49 -1.87 7.17
CA ASN A 21 -4.64 -1.32 6.10
C ASN A 21 -4.70 -2.18 4.81
N SER A 22 -4.90 -3.48 4.96
CA SER A 22 -5.12 -4.38 3.82
C SER A 22 -6.38 -4.05 3.02
N ALA A 23 -7.45 -3.57 3.65
CA ALA A 23 -8.67 -3.15 2.94
C ALA A 23 -8.45 -1.89 2.10
N TYR A 24 -7.64 -0.94 2.57
CA TYR A 24 -7.24 0.22 1.76
C TYR A 24 -6.46 -0.21 0.51
N GLY A 25 -5.53 -1.17 0.66
CA GLY A 25 -4.82 -1.75 -0.49
C GLY A 25 -5.76 -2.42 -1.49
N ILE A 26 -6.71 -3.23 -1.02
CA ILE A 26 -7.70 -3.90 -1.88
C ILE A 26 -8.53 -2.88 -2.66
N LEU A 27 -9.06 -1.85 -1.98
CA LEU A 27 -9.81 -0.78 -2.64
C LEU A 27 -8.97 -0.08 -3.69
N PHE A 28 -7.73 0.28 -3.35
CA PHE A 28 -6.82 0.96 -4.27
C PHE A 28 -6.55 0.15 -5.54
N TYR A 29 -6.11 -1.11 -5.41
CA TYR A 29 -5.83 -1.97 -6.57
C TYR A 29 -7.09 -2.24 -7.40
N THR A 30 -8.24 -2.38 -6.75
CA THR A 30 -9.53 -2.55 -7.45
C THR A 30 -9.82 -1.33 -8.31
N PHE A 31 -9.75 -0.12 -7.75
CA PHE A 31 -9.94 1.13 -8.51
C PHE A 31 -8.95 1.26 -9.68
N LEU A 32 -7.68 0.89 -9.47
CA LEU A 32 -6.64 0.92 -10.49
C LEU A 32 -6.95 -0.01 -11.67
N ILE A 33 -7.43 -1.22 -11.39
CA ILE A 33 -7.85 -2.19 -12.40
C ILE A 33 -9.07 -1.66 -13.18
N LEU A 34 -10.07 -1.08 -12.48
CA LEU A 34 -11.23 -0.49 -13.15
C LEU A 34 -10.82 0.64 -14.09
N ILE A 35 -10.00 1.59 -13.62
CA ILE A 35 -9.53 2.72 -14.44
C ILE A 35 -8.80 2.24 -15.71
N LYS A 36 -8.00 1.18 -15.59
CA LYS A 36 -7.26 0.59 -16.71
C LYS A 36 -8.16 -0.19 -17.68
N LEU A 37 -9.24 -0.78 -17.19
CA LEU A 37 -10.21 -1.53 -17.99
C LEU A 37 -11.11 -0.60 -18.83
N PHE A 38 -11.50 0.55 -18.28
CA PHE A 38 -12.39 1.50 -18.95
C PHE A 38 -11.67 2.49 -19.87
N ASP A 39 -10.33 2.41 -19.98
CA ASP A 39 -9.43 3.22 -20.81
C ASP A 39 -9.91 4.66 -21.04
N MET A 40 -10.31 5.32 -19.95
CA MET A 40 -10.88 6.66 -20.05
C MET A 40 -9.79 7.65 -20.46
N TYR A 41 -10.03 8.44 -21.50
CA TYR A 41 -9.16 9.55 -21.90
C TYR A 41 -8.97 10.51 -20.70
N GLY A 42 -7.77 10.50 -20.09
CA GLY A 42 -7.46 11.18 -18.81
C GLY A 42 -6.98 10.25 -17.68
N SER A 43 -7.11 8.93 -17.87
CA SER A 43 -6.70 7.86 -16.95
C SER A 43 -5.23 7.94 -16.51
N LEU A 44 -4.32 8.37 -17.38
CA LEU A 44 -2.88 8.44 -17.07
C LEU A 44 -2.57 9.40 -15.91
N PHE A 45 -3.17 10.60 -15.89
CA PHE A 45 -2.94 11.56 -14.82
C PHE A 45 -3.52 11.07 -13.50
N LEU A 46 -4.74 10.53 -13.53
CA LEU A 46 -5.41 10.00 -12.36
C LEU A 46 -4.65 8.79 -11.77
N THR A 47 -4.17 7.90 -12.64
CA THR A 47 -3.40 6.71 -12.26
C THR A 47 -2.05 7.11 -11.66
N ARG A 48 -1.35 8.11 -12.24
CA ARG A 48 -0.12 8.67 -11.66
C ARG A 48 -0.34 9.29 -10.28
N ALA A 49 -1.41 10.07 -10.10
CA ALA A 49 -1.74 10.68 -8.82
C ALA A 49 -2.12 9.64 -7.75
N LEU A 50 -2.89 8.62 -8.13
CA LEU A 50 -3.23 7.49 -7.26
C LEU A 50 -1.99 6.73 -6.80
N ILE A 51 -1.09 6.41 -7.74
CA ILE A 51 0.14 5.66 -7.44
C ILE A 51 1.10 6.48 -6.60
N SER A 52 1.26 7.78 -6.86
CA SER A 52 2.11 8.64 -6.02
C SER A 52 1.62 8.68 -4.58
N PHE A 53 0.30 8.81 -4.37
CA PHE A 53 -0.31 8.75 -3.05
C PHE A 53 -0.08 7.40 -2.36
N SER A 54 -0.19 6.30 -3.11
CA SER A 54 0.05 4.94 -2.62
C SER A 54 1.51 4.72 -2.19
N CYS A 55 2.48 5.31 -2.91
CA CYS A 55 3.89 5.30 -2.54
C CYS A 55 4.18 6.10 -1.26
N VAL A 56 3.57 7.28 -1.10
CA VAL A 56 3.68 8.07 0.14
C VAL A 56 3.12 7.28 1.32
N GLY A 57 1.96 6.63 1.16
CA GLY A 57 1.40 5.74 2.15
C GLY A 57 2.33 4.57 2.50
N SER A 58 2.95 3.94 1.49
CA SER A 58 3.87 2.81 1.70
C SER A 58 5.13 3.22 2.46
N LEU A 59 5.69 4.39 2.15
CA LEU A 59 6.83 4.98 2.88
C LEU A 59 6.45 5.28 4.35
N TYR A 60 5.25 5.82 4.59
CA TYR A 60 4.75 6.06 5.93
C TYR A 60 4.63 4.77 6.74
N LEU A 61 4.00 3.73 6.19
CA LEU A 61 3.89 2.45 6.90
C LEU A 61 5.26 1.80 7.13
N TRP A 62 6.19 1.92 6.17
CA TRP A 62 7.55 1.41 6.34
C TRP A 62 8.28 2.11 7.50
N PHE A 63 8.15 3.44 7.60
CA PHE A 63 8.67 4.22 8.72
C PHE A 63 8.10 3.74 10.07
N VAL A 64 6.78 3.55 10.15
CA VAL A 64 6.11 3.07 11.38
C VAL A 64 6.62 1.68 11.79
N MET A 65 6.84 0.77 10.84
CA MET A 65 7.34 -0.57 11.16
C MET A 65 8.76 -0.55 11.74
N ILE A 66 9.65 0.31 11.22
CA ILE A 66 11.04 0.40 11.69
C ILE A 66 11.12 1.10 13.04
N PHE A 67 10.42 2.22 13.21
CA PHE A 67 10.57 3.07 14.40
C PHE A 67 9.65 2.69 15.57
N GLU A 68 8.39 2.34 15.31
CA GLU A 68 7.44 1.97 16.39
C GLU A 68 7.46 0.46 16.67
N VAL A 69 7.21 -0.36 15.64
CA VAL A 69 6.95 -1.81 15.84
C VAL A 69 8.24 -2.63 15.98
N ARG A 70 9.38 -2.10 15.51
CA ARG A 70 10.71 -2.74 15.51
C ARG A 70 10.71 -4.21 15.03
N SER A 71 9.79 -4.55 14.14
CA SER A 71 9.69 -5.90 13.56
C SER A 71 9.42 -5.81 12.07
N VAL A 72 10.16 -6.62 11.30
CA VAL A 72 10.12 -6.59 9.84
C VAL A 72 9.22 -7.72 9.35
N CYS A 73 8.08 -7.36 8.79
CA CYS A 73 7.11 -8.28 8.22
C CYS A 73 7.43 -8.51 6.74
N LEU A 74 7.71 -9.77 6.35
CA LEU A 74 8.09 -10.10 4.96
C LEU A 74 6.95 -9.81 3.97
N LEU A 75 5.70 -10.13 4.34
CA LEU A 75 4.51 -9.82 3.53
C LEU A 75 4.29 -8.31 3.33
N CYS A 76 4.58 -7.52 4.35
CA CYS A 76 4.44 -6.07 4.30
C CYS A 76 5.51 -5.49 3.37
N ALA A 77 6.74 -6.01 3.49
CA ALA A 77 7.83 -5.67 2.58
C ALA A 77 7.49 -6.02 1.12
N THR A 78 6.92 -7.20 0.84
CA THR A 78 6.53 -7.56 -0.54
C THR A 78 5.45 -6.65 -1.09
N ILE A 79 4.41 -6.33 -0.31
CA ILE A 79 3.34 -5.42 -0.75
C ILE A 79 3.89 -4.01 -1.04
N TYR A 80 4.79 -3.50 -0.20
CA TYR A 80 5.42 -2.20 -0.46
C TYR A 80 6.34 -2.23 -1.68
N SER A 81 7.09 -3.32 -1.88
CA SER A 81 7.88 -3.53 -3.09
C SER A 81 7.01 -3.57 -4.35
N VAL A 82 5.86 -4.27 -4.31
CA VAL A 82 4.90 -4.30 -5.43
C VAL A 82 4.37 -2.90 -5.76
N ASN A 83 4.08 -2.09 -4.74
CA ASN A 83 3.61 -0.73 -4.95
C ASN A 83 4.70 0.15 -5.62
N PHE A 84 5.96 -0.03 -5.23
CA PHE A 84 7.11 0.65 -5.83
C PHE A 84 7.35 0.21 -7.29
N LEU A 85 7.21 -1.09 -7.57
CA LEU A 85 7.26 -1.65 -8.93
C LEU A 85 6.12 -1.11 -9.81
N THR A 86 4.94 -0.92 -9.23
CA THR A 86 3.78 -0.34 -9.93
C THR A 86 4.03 1.12 -10.29
N LEU A 87 4.74 1.88 -9.44
CA LEU A 87 5.21 3.22 -9.75
C LEU A 87 6.21 3.22 -10.92
N PHE A 88 7.17 2.31 -10.92
CA PHE A 88 8.14 2.22 -12.02
C PHE A 88 7.51 1.83 -13.36
N ASN A 89 6.46 1.00 -13.36
CA ASN A 89 5.73 0.63 -14.57
C ASN A 89 4.87 1.75 -15.16
N VAL A 90 4.51 2.76 -14.37
CA VAL A 90 3.65 3.89 -14.79
C VAL A 90 4.43 5.17 -15.07
N LEU A 91 5.66 5.29 -14.56
CA LEU A 91 6.58 6.39 -14.85
C LEU A 91 6.99 6.38 -16.33
#